data_AF-A0A1S1Q9Q3-F1
#
_entry.id   AF-A0A1S1Q9Q3-F1
#
_cell.length_a   1.000
_cell.length_b   1.000
_cell.length_c   1.000
_cell.angle_alpha   90.00
_cell.angle_beta   90.00
_cell.angle_gamma   90.00
#
_symmetry.space_group_name_H-M   'P 1'
#
loop_
_entity.id
_entity.type
_entity.pdbx_description
1 polymer ?
#
loop_
_entity_poly.entity_id
_entity_poly.type
_entity_poly.pdbx_seq_one_letter_code
_entity_poly.pdbx_strand_id
1 'polypeptide(L)'
;MLDVEVPAGVNPASGRVAGAGAATWAQQNRSVLVAGSFVVAVVLGVVLGLAWASDTSAPAGTTATEQPDNPILRQPTPPTIPWDSQNPRVAVGDALSLSLQPGEREALREPLRWLAAYEVRDRTGAAAPVLADVKITENTLFYGAVRGVDVQQDEFWAVGMTEIAGVSGAEAPNPHVWKRVRSEPWTLVDNGPQACTKIPAVLRTVWGGPSSCAAS
;
A
#
# COMPACT_ATOMS: atom_id res chain seq x y z
N MET A 1 102.63 -11.13 -29.33
CA MET A 1 103.39 -11.47 -28.11
C MET A 1 102.51 -11.01 -26.96
N LEU A 2 101.98 -11.79 -26.02
CA LEU A 2 101.90 -13.23 -25.69
C LEU A 2 100.87 -13.28 -24.53
N ASP A 3 100.10 -14.37 -24.43
CA ASP A 3 99.32 -14.91 -23.26
C ASP A 3 98.51 -13.95 -22.37
N VAL A 4 97.17 -13.99 -22.34
CA VAL A 4 96.26 -15.02 -21.78
C VAL A 4 96.50 -15.33 -20.30
N GLU A 5 95.57 -14.87 -19.45
CA GLU A 5 95.07 -15.69 -18.34
C GLU A 5 93.57 -15.41 -18.09
N VAL A 6 92.80 -16.50 -18.21
CA VAL A 6 91.40 -16.79 -17.84
C VAL A 6 91.54 -18.11 -17.03
N PRO A 7 90.73 -18.58 -16.03
CA PRO A 7 89.33 -18.26 -15.66
C PRO A 7 89.01 -18.22 -14.13
N ALA A 8 87.78 -17.81 -13.78
CA ALA A 8 86.82 -18.46 -12.86
C ALA A 8 85.63 -17.48 -12.70
N GLY A 9 84.35 -17.78 -12.92
CA GLY A 9 83.58 -19.02 -12.84
C GLY A 9 82.35 -18.73 -11.97
N VAL A 10 81.14 -18.99 -12.50
CA VAL A 10 79.83 -19.25 -11.82
C VAL A 10 79.13 -18.07 -11.09
N ASN A 11 77.82 -17.76 -11.12
CA ASN A 11 76.58 -18.30 -11.72
C ASN A 11 75.43 -17.28 -11.46
N PRO A 12 74.57 -16.88 -12.42
CA PRO A 12 73.18 -16.52 -12.11
C PRO A 12 72.29 -17.70 -12.51
N ALA A 13 71.97 -18.54 -11.53
CA ALA A 13 71.03 -19.63 -11.71
C ALA A 13 69.62 -19.09 -11.99
N SER A 14 68.95 -19.74 -12.95
CA SER A 14 67.54 -19.67 -13.34
C SER A 14 67.08 -18.36 -14.01
N GLY A 15 66.82 -18.26 -15.32
CA GLY A 15 66.41 -19.28 -16.27
C GLY A 15 64.90 -19.49 -16.22
N ARG A 16 64.13 -18.65 -16.94
CA ARG A 16 62.94 -19.06 -17.71
C ARG A 16 62.56 -17.96 -18.72
N VAL A 17 62.87 -18.24 -19.97
CA VAL A 17 62.26 -17.65 -21.15
C VAL A 17 60.79 -18.08 -21.16
N ALA A 18 59.86 -17.14 -21.00
CA ALA A 18 58.50 -17.27 -21.50
C ALA A 18 58.40 -16.23 -22.63
N GLY A 19 58.65 -16.59 -23.88
CA GLY A 19 57.87 -17.54 -24.65
C GLY A 19 56.95 -16.72 -25.56
N ALA A 20 57.49 -16.27 -26.69
CA ALA A 20 56.82 -15.46 -27.72
C ALA A 20 55.59 -16.13 -28.38
N GLY A 21 55.14 -17.29 -27.89
CA GLY A 21 53.94 -18.00 -28.35
C GLY A 21 52.64 -17.57 -27.66
N ALA A 22 52.70 -16.93 -26.47
CA ALA A 22 51.48 -16.50 -25.77
C ALA A 22 50.82 -15.27 -26.43
N ALA A 23 51.63 -14.37 -27.01
CA ALA A 23 51.16 -13.14 -27.63
C ALA A 23 50.48 -13.36 -28.99
N THR A 24 50.92 -14.36 -29.77
CA THR A 24 50.33 -14.69 -31.08
C THR A 24 49.05 -15.51 -30.94
N TRP A 25 48.94 -16.36 -29.91
CA TRP A 25 47.72 -17.15 -29.64
C TRP A 25 46.55 -16.27 -29.16
N ALA A 26 46.82 -15.25 -28.34
CA ALA A 26 45.81 -14.29 -27.88
C ALA A 26 45.19 -13.46 -29.01
N GLN A 27 45.91 -13.24 -30.12
CA GLN A 27 45.41 -12.50 -31.28
C GLN A 27 44.40 -13.33 -32.10
N GLN A 28 44.60 -14.65 -32.20
CA GLN A 28 43.76 -15.53 -33.01
C GLN A 28 42.46 -15.95 -32.30
N ASN A 29 42.49 -16.04 -30.96
CA ASN A 29 41.33 -16.40 -30.13
C ASN A 29 40.67 -15.20 -29.43
N ARG A 30 40.93 -13.97 -29.92
CA ARG A 30 40.44 -12.73 -29.31
C ARG A 30 38.91 -12.71 -29.13
N SER A 31 38.17 -13.24 -30.10
CA SER A 31 36.70 -13.34 -30.05
C SER A 31 36.22 -14.30 -28.96
N VAL A 32 36.91 -15.43 -28.79
CA VAL A 32 36.58 -16.45 -27.78
C VAL A 32 36.94 -15.95 -26.37
N LEU A 33 38.05 -15.22 -26.24
CA LEU A 33 38.46 -14.59 -24.98
C LEU A 33 37.50 -13.47 -24.57
N VAL A 34 37.02 -12.65 -25.51
CA VAL A 34 36.01 -11.62 -25.23
C VAL A 34 34.68 -12.27 -24.82
N ALA A 35 34.20 -13.28 -25.56
CA ALA A 35 32.99 -14.00 -25.21
C ALA A 35 33.10 -14.69 -23.84
N GLY A 36 34.23 -15.34 -23.57
CA GLY A 36 34.52 -15.96 -22.27
C GLY A 36 34.54 -14.94 -21.13
N SER A 37 35.15 -13.77 -21.34
CA SER A 37 35.18 -12.69 -20.34
C SER A 37 33.80 -12.12 -20.04
N PHE A 38 32.92 -12.04 -21.05
CA PHE A 38 31.56 -11.54 -20.87
C PHE A 38 30.71 -12.53 -20.09
N VAL A 39 30.82 -13.83 -20.39
CA VAL A 39 30.13 -14.89 -19.63
C VAL A 39 30.63 -14.91 -18.19
N VAL A 40 31.95 -14.82 -17.97
CA VAL A 40 32.52 -14.74 -16.62
C VAL A 40 32.04 -13.49 -15.89
N ALA A 41 31.97 -12.32 -16.54
CA ALA A 41 31.46 -11.09 -15.95
C ALA A 41 29.96 -11.17 -15.60
N VAL A 42 29.14 -11.80 -16.45
CA VAL A 42 27.71 -12.04 -16.18
C VAL A 42 27.56 -12.99 -15.00
N VAL A 43 28.32 -14.09 -14.97
CA VAL A 43 28.29 -15.03 -13.85
C VAL A 43 28.80 -14.38 -12.57
N LEU A 44 29.87 -13.58 -12.62
CA LEU A 44 30.35 -12.81 -11.46
C LEU A 44 29.33 -11.77 -11.01
N GLY A 45 28.65 -11.09 -11.93
CA GLY A 45 27.58 -10.14 -11.63
C GLY A 45 26.37 -10.81 -11.00
N VAL A 46 25.99 -12.01 -11.46
CA VAL A 46 24.92 -12.83 -10.87
C VAL A 46 25.32 -13.37 -9.50
N VAL A 47 26.55 -13.86 -9.33
CA VAL A 47 27.05 -14.38 -8.06
C VAL A 47 27.27 -13.26 -7.05
N LEU A 48 27.80 -12.10 -7.44
CA LEU A 48 27.86 -10.92 -6.59
C LEU A 48 26.46 -10.38 -6.29
N GLY A 49 25.54 -10.38 -7.26
CA GLY A 49 24.14 -10.01 -7.05
C GLY A 49 23.41 -10.94 -6.08
N LEU A 50 23.71 -12.24 -6.09
CA LEU A 50 23.12 -13.24 -5.19
C LEU A 50 23.83 -13.31 -3.82
N ALA A 51 25.13 -13.01 -3.76
CA ALA A 51 25.90 -12.98 -2.51
C ALA A 51 25.72 -11.66 -1.74
N TRP A 52 25.56 -10.54 -2.46
CA TRP A 52 25.20 -9.23 -1.91
C TRP A 52 23.69 -8.98 -1.92
N ALA A 53 22.87 -9.93 -2.37
CA ALA A 53 21.52 -10.12 -1.83
C ALA A 53 21.62 -10.65 -0.38
N SER A 54 22.44 -9.99 0.42
CA SER A 54 22.30 -9.95 1.86
C SER A 54 21.01 -9.20 2.12
N ASP A 55 20.24 -9.67 3.09
CA ASP A 55 19.05 -9.05 3.67
C ASP A 55 19.27 -7.55 3.84
N THR A 56 19.01 -6.81 2.77
CA THR A 56 18.96 -5.37 2.82
C THR A 56 17.67 -5.13 3.54
N SER A 57 17.77 -5.14 4.87
CA SER A 57 16.87 -4.41 5.73
C SER A 57 16.82 -3.04 5.08
N ALA A 58 15.75 -2.80 4.33
CA ALA A 58 15.45 -1.50 3.79
C ALA A 58 15.68 -0.52 4.94
N PRO A 59 16.22 0.70 4.69
CA PRO A 59 16.03 1.75 5.69
C PRO A 59 14.57 1.66 6.08
N ALA A 60 14.25 1.63 7.37
CA ALA A 60 12.88 1.54 7.83
C ALA A 60 12.10 2.70 7.20
N GLY A 61 11.65 2.49 5.97
CA GLY A 61 10.53 3.16 5.40
C GLY A 61 9.52 2.89 6.46
N THR A 62 8.92 3.95 6.95
CA THR A 62 7.52 3.87 7.31
C THR A 62 6.85 3.09 6.19
N THR A 63 6.77 1.75 6.35
CA THR A 63 5.79 0.92 5.70
C THR A 63 4.53 1.67 6.05
N ALA A 64 4.01 2.41 5.06
CA ALA A 64 2.73 3.07 5.20
C ALA A 64 1.82 1.93 5.65
N THR A 65 1.41 1.98 6.92
CA THR A 65 0.71 0.85 7.51
C THR A 65 -0.57 0.74 6.71
N GLU A 66 -0.61 -0.26 5.84
CA GLU A 66 -1.73 -0.52 4.96
C GLU A 66 -2.77 -1.32 5.75
N GLN A 67 -3.97 -1.51 5.20
CA GLN A 67 -5.06 -2.14 5.93
C GLN A 67 -4.64 -3.55 6.37
N PRO A 68 -4.94 -4.01 7.60
CA PRO A 68 -5.87 -3.45 8.60
C PRO A 68 -5.24 -2.62 9.72
N ASP A 69 -3.94 -2.37 9.70
CA ASP A 69 -3.22 -1.90 10.89
C ASP A 69 -3.05 -0.37 10.97
N ASN A 70 -3.61 0.38 10.00
CA ASN A 70 -3.54 1.83 10.04
C ASN A 70 -4.33 2.41 11.24
N PRO A 71 -3.68 3.13 12.17
CA PRO A 71 -4.35 3.64 13.38
C PRO A 71 -5.47 4.64 13.08
N ILE A 72 -5.42 5.31 11.92
CA ILE A 72 -6.43 6.27 11.47
C ILE A 72 -7.81 5.63 11.40
N LEU A 73 -7.88 4.33 11.05
CA LEU A 73 -9.12 3.59 10.84
C LEU A 73 -9.91 3.37 12.13
N ARG A 74 -9.26 3.45 13.29
CA ARG A 74 -9.91 3.30 14.59
C ARG A 74 -10.43 4.62 15.15
N GLN A 75 -10.15 5.73 14.49
CA GLN A 75 -10.54 7.07 14.92
C GLN A 75 -11.75 7.60 14.13
N PRO A 76 -12.46 8.61 14.66
CA PRO A 76 -12.57 8.90 16.08
C PRO A 76 -13.26 7.74 16.81
N THR A 77 -13.29 7.78 18.15
CA THR A 77 -14.14 6.86 18.91
C THR A 77 -15.61 7.18 18.57
N PRO A 78 -16.45 6.18 18.22
CA PRO A 78 -17.85 6.45 17.91
C PRO A 78 -18.57 7.04 19.12
N PRO A 79 -19.59 7.88 18.90
CA PRO A 79 -20.41 8.38 19.99
C PRO A 79 -21.08 7.20 20.70
N THR A 80 -21.13 7.25 22.03
CA THR A 80 -21.97 6.32 22.79
C THR A 80 -23.42 6.65 22.52
N ILE A 81 -24.17 5.70 22.00
CA ILE A 81 -25.58 5.88 21.69
C ILE A 81 -26.41 5.41 22.88
N PRO A 82 -27.15 6.29 23.53
CA PRO A 82 -27.99 5.95 24.67
C PRO A 82 -29.31 5.29 24.21
N TRP A 83 -29.21 4.12 23.59
CA TRP A 83 -30.37 3.37 23.09
C TRP A 83 -31.48 3.23 24.14
N ASP A 84 -31.09 2.90 25.38
CA ASP A 84 -32.04 2.61 26.47
C ASP A 84 -32.48 3.83 27.27
N SER A 85 -31.64 4.87 27.38
CA SER A 85 -31.94 6.03 28.23
C SER A 85 -32.63 7.18 27.51
N GLN A 86 -32.65 7.20 26.17
CA GLN A 86 -33.34 8.23 25.38
C GLN A 86 -34.64 7.74 24.75
N ASN A 87 -34.84 6.42 24.55
CA ASN A 87 -36.10 5.91 24.02
C ASN A 87 -36.30 4.40 24.34
N PRO A 88 -37.13 4.04 25.35
CA PRO A 88 -37.31 2.65 25.78
C PRO A 88 -38.01 1.73 24.76
N ARG A 89 -38.31 2.23 23.55
CA ARG A 89 -38.94 1.49 22.45
C ARG A 89 -37.96 1.03 21.37
N VAL A 90 -36.67 1.33 21.50
CA VAL A 90 -35.66 0.94 20.50
C VAL A 90 -35.30 -0.53 20.68
N ALA A 91 -35.63 -1.36 19.70
CA ALA A 91 -35.31 -2.79 19.67
C ALA A 91 -33.98 -3.05 18.97
N VAL A 92 -33.44 -4.26 19.14
CA VAL A 92 -32.31 -4.75 18.34
C VAL A 92 -32.66 -4.65 16.85
N GLY A 93 -31.76 -4.11 16.04
CA GLY A 93 -31.97 -3.87 14.62
C GLY A 93 -32.62 -2.52 14.29
N ASP A 94 -33.06 -1.74 15.28
CA ASP A 94 -33.50 -0.38 15.03
C ASP A 94 -32.33 0.52 14.66
N ALA A 95 -32.62 1.56 13.88
CA ALA A 95 -31.63 2.47 13.35
C ALA A 95 -31.90 3.91 13.77
N LEU A 96 -30.85 4.72 13.81
CA LEU A 96 -30.97 6.17 13.95
C LEU A 96 -29.97 6.91 13.07
N SER A 97 -30.40 8.10 12.64
CA SER A 97 -29.51 9.07 12.00
C SER A 97 -28.73 9.82 13.08
N LEU A 98 -27.43 9.97 12.88
CA LEU A 98 -26.55 10.64 13.83
C LEU A 98 -26.26 12.05 13.32
N SER A 99 -26.68 13.04 14.11
CA SER A 99 -26.30 14.43 13.89
C SER A 99 -24.95 14.71 14.54
N LEU A 100 -23.89 14.68 13.72
CA LEU A 100 -22.53 14.96 14.16
C LEU A 100 -22.25 16.46 14.24
N GLN A 101 -21.54 16.86 15.29
CA GLN A 101 -20.96 18.20 15.36
C GLN A 101 -19.91 18.40 14.26
N PRO A 102 -19.62 19.65 13.84
CA PRO A 102 -18.63 19.92 12.80
C PRO A 102 -17.26 19.27 13.03
N GLY A 103 -16.75 19.31 14.27
CA GLY A 103 -15.48 18.67 14.63
C GLY A 103 -15.50 17.15 14.57
N GLU A 104 -16.61 16.51 14.99
CA GLU A 104 -16.78 15.06 14.90
C GLU A 104 -16.89 14.60 13.45
N ARG A 105 -17.59 15.39 12.62
CA ARG A 105 -17.71 15.13 11.19
C ARG A 105 -16.36 15.19 10.50
N GLU A 106 -15.51 16.16 10.83
CA GLU A 106 -14.16 16.25 10.26
C GLU A 106 -13.28 15.09 10.73
N ALA A 107 -13.32 14.75 12.01
CA ALA A 107 -12.58 13.61 12.53
C ALA A 107 -12.99 12.30 11.83
N LEU A 108 -14.29 12.09 11.55
CA LEU A 108 -14.77 10.93 10.80
C LEU A 108 -14.40 10.96 9.32
N ARG A 109 -14.17 12.12 8.71
CA ARG A 109 -13.77 12.18 7.28
C ARG A 109 -12.39 11.59 7.04
N GLU A 110 -11.50 11.67 8.02
CA GLU A 110 -10.12 11.20 7.89
C GLU A 110 -10.00 9.69 7.59
N PRO A 111 -10.54 8.77 8.42
CA PRO A 111 -10.54 7.34 8.10
C PRO A 111 -11.26 7.00 6.80
N LEU A 112 -12.38 7.67 6.51
CA LEU A 112 -13.18 7.40 5.31
C LEU A 112 -12.44 7.81 4.02
N ARG A 113 -11.75 8.96 4.04
CA ARG A 113 -10.86 9.40 2.97
C ARG A 113 -9.71 8.43 2.77
N TRP A 114 -9.11 7.98 3.87
CA TRP A 114 -8.03 6.99 3.81
C TRP A 114 -8.49 5.70 3.12
N LEU A 115 -9.68 5.19 3.47
CA LEU A 115 -10.25 3.98 2.89
C LEU A 115 -10.57 4.14 1.40
N ALA A 116 -11.14 5.27 1.00
CA ALA A 116 -11.40 5.55 -0.42
C ALA A 116 -10.09 5.63 -1.22
N ALA A 117 -9.05 6.25 -0.67
CA ALA A 117 -7.73 6.28 -1.31
C ALA A 117 -7.12 4.88 -1.41
N TYR A 118 -7.21 4.10 -0.32
CA TYR A 118 -6.69 2.73 -0.24
C TYR A 118 -7.36 1.83 -1.27
N GLU A 119 -8.69 1.85 -1.39
CA GLU A 119 -9.43 1.04 -2.38
C GLU A 119 -8.94 1.28 -3.81
N VAL A 120 -8.65 2.53 -4.17
CA VAL A 120 -8.11 2.85 -5.51
C VAL A 120 -6.71 2.26 -5.68
N ARG A 121 -5.84 2.42 -4.68
CA ARG A 121 -4.48 1.87 -4.73
C ARG A 121 -4.49 0.34 -4.79
N ASP A 122 -5.34 -0.30 -4.00
CA ASP A 122 -5.51 -1.75 -3.97
C ASP A 122 -5.96 -2.28 -5.34
N ARG A 123 -6.94 -1.61 -5.95
CA ARG A 123 -7.49 -1.98 -7.27
C ARG A 123 -6.52 -1.73 -8.44
N THR A 124 -5.76 -0.64 -8.40
CA THR A 124 -4.92 -0.20 -9.53
C THR A 124 -3.45 -0.59 -9.39
N GLY A 125 -3.00 -0.95 -8.19
CA GLY A 125 -1.59 -1.14 -7.84
C GLY A 125 -0.77 0.16 -7.79
N ALA A 126 -1.43 1.33 -7.83
CA ALA A 126 -0.76 2.63 -7.80
C ALA A 126 -0.38 3.07 -6.38
N ALA A 127 0.67 3.90 -6.25
CA ALA A 127 1.07 4.49 -4.97
C ALA A 127 0.22 5.71 -4.56
N ALA A 128 -0.53 6.28 -5.49
CA ALA A 128 -1.49 7.35 -5.30
C ALA A 128 -2.89 6.84 -5.71
N PRO A 129 -4.00 7.42 -5.20
CA PRO A 129 -4.11 8.62 -4.38
C PRO A 129 -3.67 8.42 -2.92
N VAL A 130 -3.28 9.51 -2.25
CA VAL A 130 -3.13 9.59 -0.78
C VAL A 130 -4.34 10.30 -0.15
N LEU A 131 -4.38 10.37 1.19
CA LEU A 131 -5.50 10.98 1.93
C LEU A 131 -5.81 12.42 1.48
N ALA A 132 -4.78 13.22 1.19
CA ALA A 132 -4.93 14.60 0.77
C ALA A 132 -5.61 14.76 -0.61
N ASP A 133 -5.60 13.71 -1.43
CA ASP A 133 -6.20 13.70 -2.76
C ASP A 133 -7.70 13.39 -2.73
N VAL A 134 -8.22 12.94 -1.58
CA VAL A 134 -9.62 12.54 -1.42
C VAL A 134 -10.41 13.61 -0.69
N LYS A 135 -11.52 14.03 -1.29
CA LYS A 135 -12.50 14.92 -0.68
C LYS A 135 -13.84 14.22 -0.60
N ILE A 136 -14.46 14.22 0.58
CA ILE A 136 -15.86 13.83 0.74
C ILE A 136 -16.73 15.06 0.48
N THR A 137 -17.56 15.01 -0.57
CA THR A 137 -18.37 16.15 -1.02
C THR A 137 -19.28 16.62 0.11
N GLU A 138 -19.34 17.93 0.31
CA GLU A 138 -20.17 18.54 1.36
C GLU A 138 -21.64 18.16 1.21
N ASN A 139 -22.33 18.03 2.34
CA ASN A 139 -23.76 17.67 2.39
C ASN A 139 -24.13 16.32 1.74
N THR A 140 -23.15 15.49 1.39
CA THR A 140 -23.37 14.11 0.91
C THR A 140 -23.04 13.06 1.96
N LEU A 141 -22.40 13.43 3.07
CA LEU A 141 -22.03 12.48 4.11
C LEU A 141 -23.19 12.29 5.09
N PHE A 142 -23.78 11.10 5.05
CA PHE A 142 -24.77 10.65 6.02
C PHE A 142 -24.11 9.68 7.00
N TYR A 143 -24.46 9.82 8.28
CA TYR A 143 -23.94 9.00 9.36
C TYR A 143 -25.09 8.48 10.21
N GLY A 144 -24.95 7.27 10.72
CA GLY A 144 -26.00 6.62 11.49
C GLY A 144 -25.53 5.35 12.14
N ALA A 145 -26.41 4.78 12.94
CA ALA A 145 -26.12 3.54 13.65
C ALA A 145 -27.32 2.60 13.64
N VAL A 146 -27.03 1.32 13.81
CA VAL A 146 -27.99 0.24 13.99
C VAL A 146 -27.69 -0.44 15.32
N ARG A 147 -28.71 -0.59 16.16
CA ARG A 147 -28.61 -1.20 17.48
C ARG A 147 -28.29 -2.68 17.36
N GLY A 148 -27.17 -3.09 17.97
CA GLY A 148 -26.80 -4.50 18.15
C GLY A 148 -27.55 -5.15 19.31
N VAL A 149 -27.31 -6.44 19.54
CA VAL A 149 -27.82 -7.13 20.75
C VAL A 149 -27.23 -6.55 22.04
N ASP A 150 -26.03 -5.97 21.95
CA ASP A 150 -25.31 -5.25 22.98
C ASP A 150 -24.44 -4.15 22.35
N VAL A 151 -23.79 -3.34 23.18
CA VAL A 151 -22.90 -2.25 22.75
C VAL A 151 -21.69 -2.73 21.92
N GLN A 152 -21.33 -4.01 22.01
CA GLN A 152 -20.22 -4.60 21.24
C GLN A 152 -20.63 -4.89 19.79
N GLN A 153 -21.94 -5.03 19.55
CA GLN A 153 -22.50 -5.34 18.23
C GLN A 153 -23.19 -4.14 17.59
N ASP A 154 -23.14 -2.96 18.21
CA ASP A 154 -23.62 -1.73 17.60
C ASP A 154 -22.84 -1.45 16.31
N GLU A 155 -23.58 -1.25 15.23
CA GLU A 155 -23.02 -0.98 13.92
C GLU A 155 -23.14 0.50 13.60
N PHE A 156 -22.03 1.10 13.19
CA PHE A 156 -21.96 2.47 12.70
C PHE A 156 -21.75 2.45 11.19
N TRP A 157 -22.52 3.27 10.49
CA TRP A 157 -22.58 3.30 9.05
C TRP A 157 -22.40 4.73 8.54
N ALA A 158 -21.66 4.86 7.44
CA ALA A 158 -21.51 6.10 6.72
C ALA A 158 -21.74 5.86 5.22
N VAL A 159 -22.35 6.84 4.54
CA VAL A 159 -22.43 6.87 3.07
C VAL A 159 -22.13 8.27 2.58
N GLY A 160 -21.38 8.39 1.49
CA GLY A 160 -21.04 9.68 0.92
C GLY A 160 -20.48 9.62 -0.49
N MET A 161 -20.45 10.79 -1.13
CA MET A 161 -19.80 10.97 -2.43
C MET A 161 -18.35 11.41 -2.20
N THR A 162 -17.43 10.85 -2.97
CA THR A 162 -16.02 11.21 -2.93
C THR A 162 -15.56 11.77 -4.28
N GLU A 163 -14.75 12.81 -4.22
CA GLU A 163 -13.95 13.32 -5.33
C GLU A 163 -12.49 12.92 -5.04
N ILE A 164 -11.84 12.26 -6.00
CA ILE A 164 -10.46 11.81 -5.86
C ILE A 164 -9.63 12.41 -6.99
N ALA A 165 -8.61 13.20 -6.63
CA ALA A 165 -7.79 13.89 -7.61
C ALA A 165 -7.07 12.90 -8.52
N GLY A 166 -7.19 13.09 -9.83
CA GLY A 166 -6.52 12.25 -10.84
C GLY A 166 -7.11 10.85 -11.02
N VAL A 167 -8.23 10.52 -10.37
CA VAL A 167 -8.87 9.20 -10.46
C VAL A 167 -10.21 9.32 -11.15
N SER A 168 -10.49 8.40 -12.08
CA SER A 168 -11.75 8.39 -12.82
C SER A 168 -12.90 7.83 -11.98
N GLY A 169 -14.13 8.22 -12.30
CA GLY A 169 -15.32 7.65 -11.65
C GLY A 169 -15.52 6.15 -11.90
N ALA A 170 -14.84 5.57 -12.90
CA ALA A 170 -14.82 4.13 -13.11
C ALA A 170 -13.91 3.41 -12.11
N GLU A 171 -12.79 4.04 -11.75
CA GLU A 171 -11.84 3.50 -10.76
C GLU A 171 -12.31 3.69 -9.33
N ALA A 172 -13.03 4.78 -9.04
CA ALA A 172 -13.63 5.09 -7.74
C ALA A 172 -15.12 5.44 -7.87
N PRO A 173 -15.99 4.46 -8.15
CA PRO A 173 -17.40 4.73 -8.38
C PRO A 173 -18.11 5.18 -7.10
N ASN A 174 -18.99 6.17 -7.24
CA ASN A 174 -19.80 6.70 -6.15
C ASN A 174 -21.18 6.03 -6.09
N PRO A 175 -21.84 6.04 -4.93
CA PRO A 175 -21.34 6.47 -3.61
C PRO A 175 -20.43 5.44 -2.95
N HIS A 176 -19.69 5.85 -1.92
CA HIS A 176 -18.94 4.94 -1.04
C HIS A 176 -19.74 4.67 0.23
N VAL A 177 -19.77 3.40 0.66
CA VAL A 177 -20.46 2.96 1.88
C VAL A 177 -19.45 2.33 2.81
N TRP A 178 -19.41 2.84 4.03
CA TRP A 178 -18.50 2.38 5.08
C TRP A 178 -19.26 1.86 6.28
N LYS A 179 -18.64 0.91 6.97
CA LYS A 179 -19.15 0.32 8.20
C LYS A 179 -18.03 0.20 9.23
N ARG A 180 -18.43 0.28 10.48
CA ARG A 180 -17.64 -0.08 11.65
C ARG A 180 -18.54 -0.77 12.67
N VAL A 181 -18.02 -1.74 13.41
CA VAL A 181 -18.72 -2.35 14.55
C VAL A 181 -17.99 -1.91 15.82
N ARG A 182 -18.72 -1.31 16.77
CA ARG A 182 -18.15 -0.78 18.01
C ARG A 182 -16.87 0.03 17.73
N SER A 183 -15.74 -0.38 18.31
CA SER A 183 -14.45 0.29 18.21
C SER A 183 -13.51 -0.33 17.17
N GLU A 184 -13.98 -1.26 16.34
CA GLU A 184 -13.18 -1.87 15.27
C GLU A 184 -12.74 -0.85 14.21
N PRO A 185 -11.78 -1.14 13.34
CA PRO A 185 -11.46 -0.26 12.22
C PRO A 185 -12.69 0.00 11.33
N TRP A 186 -12.78 1.21 10.79
CA TRP A 186 -13.66 1.47 9.64
C TRP A 186 -13.25 0.59 8.46
N THR A 187 -14.25 0.09 7.75
CA THR A 187 -14.07 -0.69 6.52
C THR A 187 -14.93 -0.11 5.41
N LEU A 188 -14.42 -0.11 4.18
CA LEU A 188 -15.25 0.09 3.01
C LEU A 188 -16.07 -1.19 2.76
N VAL A 189 -17.40 -1.06 2.77
CA VAL A 189 -18.31 -2.19 2.52
C VAL A 189 -18.49 -2.39 1.03
N ASP A 190 -18.70 -1.30 0.30
CA ASP A 190 -18.96 -1.31 -1.14
C ASP A 190 -18.85 0.13 -1.69
N ASN A 191 -18.67 0.26 -3.00
CA ASN A 191 -18.75 1.53 -3.70
C ASN A 191 -19.41 1.40 -5.09
N GLY A 192 -20.04 2.47 -5.56
CA GLY A 192 -20.75 2.52 -6.83
C GLY A 192 -22.28 2.35 -6.72
N PRO A 193 -22.98 2.21 -7.87
CA PRO A 193 -24.45 2.30 -7.94
C PRO A 193 -25.20 1.30 -7.06
N GLN A 194 -24.58 0.15 -6.76
CA GLN A 194 -25.17 -0.89 -5.92
C GLN A 194 -24.76 -0.80 -4.45
N ALA A 195 -23.82 0.08 -4.08
CA ALA A 195 -23.29 0.16 -2.71
C ALA A 195 -24.40 0.46 -1.70
N CYS A 196 -25.35 1.31 -2.06
CA CYS A 196 -26.48 1.64 -1.20
C CYS A 196 -27.41 0.45 -0.89
N THR A 197 -27.34 -0.63 -1.66
CA THR A 197 -28.10 -1.87 -1.35
C THR A 197 -27.53 -2.61 -0.14
N LYS A 198 -26.26 -2.34 0.23
CA LYS A 198 -25.59 -2.92 1.40
C LYS A 198 -25.98 -2.24 2.70
N ILE A 199 -26.51 -1.02 2.63
CA ILE A 199 -26.95 -0.28 3.81
C ILE A 199 -28.22 -0.95 4.38
N PRO A 200 -28.28 -1.22 5.70
CA PRO A 200 -29.47 -1.75 6.34
C PRO A 200 -30.73 -0.95 5.97
N ALA A 201 -31.80 -1.65 5.55
CA ALA A 201 -33.02 -1.01 5.05
C ALA A 201 -33.62 -0.02 6.07
N VAL A 202 -33.63 -0.41 7.34
CA VAL A 202 -34.03 0.41 8.49
C VAL A 202 -33.30 1.75 8.53
N LEU A 203 -31.99 1.76 8.26
CA LEU A 203 -31.18 2.97 8.30
C LEU A 203 -31.42 3.84 7.08
N ARG A 204 -31.58 3.24 5.89
CA ARG A 204 -31.99 3.98 4.68
C ARG A 204 -33.32 4.69 4.84
N THR A 205 -34.28 4.04 5.51
CA THR A 205 -35.58 4.64 5.84
C THR A 205 -35.42 5.84 6.78
N VAL A 206 -34.60 5.72 7.83
CA VAL A 206 -34.36 6.81 8.78
C VAL A 206 -33.64 8.00 8.13
N TRP A 207 -32.74 7.75 7.18
CA TRP A 207 -32.11 8.81 6.39
C TRP A 207 -33.04 9.45 5.35
N GLY A 208 -34.23 8.88 5.11
CA GLY A 208 -35.19 9.41 4.14
C GLY A 208 -34.75 9.23 2.69
N GLY A 209 -33.93 8.22 2.39
CA GLY A 209 -33.29 8.09 1.09
C GLY A 209 -32.14 9.11 0.96
N PRO A 210 -30.93 8.79 1.44
CA PRO A 210 -29.83 9.74 1.43
C PRO A 210 -29.55 10.19 -0.01
N SER A 211 -29.28 11.47 -0.21
CA SER A 211 -29.06 12.05 -1.54
C SER A 211 -27.93 11.37 -2.30
N SER A 212 -26.92 10.87 -1.59
CA SER A 212 -25.83 10.06 -2.14
C SER A 212 -26.29 8.73 -2.75
N CYS A 213 -27.46 8.23 -2.36
CA CYS A 213 -28.09 7.02 -2.91
C CYS A 213 -29.20 7.32 -3.92
N ALA A 214 -29.54 8.59 -4.16
CA ALA A 214 -30.52 8.99 -5.16
C ALA A 214 -29.87 9.00 -6.56
N ALA A 215 -29.58 7.81 -7.07
CA ALA A 215 -29.19 7.49 -8.45
C ALA A 215 -28.15 8.43 -9.12
N SER A 216 -26.88 7.99 -9.05
CA SER A 216 -25.91 8.15 -10.16
C SER A 216 -26.33 7.31 -11.36
#